data_AF-A0A8T5RJT8-F1
#
_entry.id   AF-A0A8T5RJT8-F1
#
_cell.length_a   1.000
_cell.length_b   1.000
_cell.length_c   1.000
_cell.angle_alpha   90.00
_cell.angle_beta   90.00
_cell.angle_gamma   90.00
#
_symmetry.space_group_name_H-M   'P 1'
#
loop_
_entity.id
_entity.type
_entity.pdbx_description
1 polymer ?
#
loop_
_entity_poly.entity_id
_entity_poly.type
_entity_poly.pdbx_seq_one_letter_code
_entity_poly.pdbx_strand_id
1 'polypeptide(L)'
;MIAVEKRKEELDFNFKFKTYSNGQLAVFLRDNNGFPIAEISIRDDNVDMNIDEFIFKDYSENITLAEMLYDSNLIKSSNRFVLIGKHLCPICQIVT
;
A
#
# COMPACT_ATOMS: atom_id res chain seq x y z
N MET A 1 -3.02 -39.26 -0.98
CA MET A 1 -3.34 -37.84 -1.19
C MET A 1 -2.47 -37.05 -0.22
N ILE A 2 -1.41 -36.41 -0.70
CA ILE A 2 -0.53 -35.59 0.15
C ILE A 2 -1.06 -34.17 0.05
N ALA A 3 -1.63 -33.67 1.13
CA ALA A 3 -2.01 -32.27 1.24
C ALA A 3 -0.70 -31.45 1.22
N VAL A 4 -0.45 -30.76 0.13
CA VAL A 4 0.62 -29.77 0.05
C VAL A 4 0.10 -28.54 0.79
N GLU A 5 0.40 -28.47 2.09
CA GLU A 5 0.26 -27.26 2.87
C GLU A 5 1.12 -26.18 2.21
N LYS A 6 0.47 -25.23 1.54
CA LYS A 6 1.10 -23.98 1.13
C LYS A 6 1.58 -23.31 2.41
N ARG A 7 2.88 -23.37 2.68
CA ARG A 7 3.53 -22.44 3.61
C ARG A 7 3.29 -21.05 3.05
N LYS A 8 2.31 -20.32 3.61
CA LYS A 8 2.37 -18.86 3.64
C LYS A 8 3.66 -18.60 4.42
N GLU A 9 4.77 -18.35 3.74
CA GLU A 9 5.87 -17.66 4.40
C GLU A 9 5.24 -16.39 4.96
N GLU A 10 5.18 -16.28 6.29
CA GLU A 10 4.87 -15.02 6.96
C GLU A 10 5.95 -14.05 6.52
N LEU A 11 5.67 -13.39 5.41
CA LEU A 11 6.44 -12.26 4.97
C LEU A 11 6.16 -11.15 5.98
N ASP A 12 7.03 -11.12 6.98
CA ASP A 12 6.98 -10.18 8.07
C ASP A 12 7.59 -8.88 7.56
N PHE A 13 6.75 -7.86 7.47
CA PHE A 13 7.05 -6.56 6.89
C PHE A 13 6.64 -5.46 7.84
N ASN A 14 7.36 -4.34 7.81
CA ASN A 14 6.92 -3.12 8.49
C ASN A 14 6.71 -1.96 7.51
N PHE A 15 5.91 -1.00 7.96
CA PHE A 15 5.66 0.23 7.23
C PHE A 15 6.60 1.34 7.66
N LYS A 16 7.06 2.10 6.68
CA LYS A 16 7.60 3.43 6.92
C LYS A 16 6.79 4.46 6.17
N PHE A 17 6.41 5.48 6.93
CA PHE A 17 5.74 6.66 6.42
C PHE A 17 6.73 7.80 6.27
N LYS A 18 6.59 8.54 5.18
CA LYS A 18 7.23 9.82 4.92
C LYS A 18 6.21 10.75 4.29
N THR A 19 6.63 11.95 3.93
CA THR A 19 5.83 12.92 3.21
C THR A 19 6.54 13.31 1.92
N TYR A 20 5.83 13.34 0.81
CA TYR A 20 6.32 13.93 -0.43
C TYR A 20 6.42 15.46 -0.27
N SER A 21 7.10 16.12 -1.20
CA SER A 21 7.25 17.59 -1.17
C SER A 21 5.93 18.36 -1.28
N ASN A 22 4.87 17.73 -1.79
CA ASN A 22 3.53 18.30 -1.89
C ASN A 22 2.65 18.06 -0.65
N GLY A 23 3.19 17.48 0.42
CA GLY A 23 2.45 17.17 1.64
C GLY A 23 1.73 15.82 1.64
N GLN A 24 1.70 15.09 0.51
CA GLN A 24 1.07 13.78 0.45
C GLN A 24 1.86 12.73 1.22
N LEU A 25 1.13 11.78 1.80
CA LEU A 25 1.70 10.63 2.50
C LEU A 25 2.40 9.69 1.51
N ALA A 26 3.67 9.41 1.81
CA ALA A 26 4.47 8.41 1.11
C ALA A 26 4.60 7.16 1.98
N VAL A 27 4.25 5.99 1.42
CA VAL A 27 4.18 4.72 2.13
C VAL A 27 5.16 3.73 1.53
N PHE A 28 6.05 3.22 2.38
CA PHE A 28 7.10 2.27 2.03
C PHE A 28 6.93 0.97 2.80
N LEU A 29 7.09 -0.15 2.09
CA LEU A 29 7.24 -1.48 2.66
C LEU A 29 8.71 -1.74 2.97
N ARG A 30 8.98 -2.36 4.12
CA ARG A 30 10.31 -2.77 4.54
C ARG A 30 10.28 -4.19 5.06
N ASP A 31 11.42 -4.86 4.95
CA ASP A 31 11.63 -6.13 5.63
C ASP A 31 11.84 -5.92 7.15
N ASN A 32 11.92 -7.03 7.89
CA ASN A 32 12.21 -7.02 9.32
C ASN A 32 13.56 -6.42 9.70
N ASN A 33 14.52 -6.38 8.77
CA ASN A 33 15.82 -5.75 9.00
C ASN A 33 15.77 -4.24 8.72
N GLY A 34 14.62 -3.71 8.28
CA GLY A 34 14.40 -2.32 7.94
C GLY A 34 14.87 -1.90 6.55
N PHE A 35 15.27 -2.86 5.71
CA PHE A 35 15.62 -2.63 4.31
C PHE A 35 14.37 -2.33 3.48
N PRO A 36 14.40 -1.33 2.59
CA PRO A 36 13.26 -1.00 1.74
C PRO A 36 12.99 -2.13 0.74
N ILE A 37 11.75 -2.59 0.70
CA ILE A 37 11.28 -3.56 -0.30
C ILE A 37 10.67 -2.80 -1.48
N ALA A 38 9.69 -1.93 -1.19
CA ALA A 38 8.94 -1.22 -2.22
C ALA A 38 8.33 0.09 -1.70
N GLU A 39 8.14 1.04 -2.60
CA GLU A 39 7.29 2.22 -2.37
C GLU A 39 5.90 1.95 -2.95
N ILE A 40 4.89 1.84 -2.10
CA ILE A 40 3.53 1.43 -2.48
C ILE A 40 2.57 2.61 -2.71
N SER A 41 3.03 3.84 -2.48
CA SER A 41 2.26 5.06 -2.73
C SER A 41 2.62 5.72 -4.06
N ILE A 42 1.66 6.39 -4.70
CA ILE A 42 1.87 7.30 -5.84
C ILE A 42 1.72 8.75 -5.36
N ARG A 43 2.60 9.63 -5.84
CA ARG A 43 2.44 11.08 -5.72
C ARG A 43 1.65 11.61 -6.93
N ASP A 44 0.63 12.43 -6.67
CA ASP A 44 -0.08 13.19 -7.72
C ASP A 44 -0.45 14.58 -7.20
N ASP A 45 0.08 15.63 -7.82
CA ASP A 45 -0.15 17.01 -7.37
C ASP A 45 -1.57 17.53 -7.68
N ASN A 46 -2.41 16.77 -8.39
CA ASN A 46 -3.77 17.17 -8.80
C ASN A 46 -4.88 16.54 -7.96
N VAL A 47 -4.53 15.77 -6.93
CA VAL A 47 -5.49 15.08 -6.07
C VAL A 47 -5.45 15.69 -4.68
N ASP A 48 -6.60 16.20 -4.25
CA ASP A 48 -6.77 16.62 -2.85
C ASP A 48 -6.86 15.38 -1.95
N MET A 49 -6.00 15.33 -0.93
CA MET A 49 -5.74 14.14 -0.12
C MET A 49 -5.72 14.53 1.35
N ASN A 50 -6.38 13.73 2.20
CA ASN A 50 -6.23 13.86 3.64
C ASN A 50 -4.81 13.42 4.07
N ILE A 51 -4.39 13.85 5.26
CA ILE A 51 -3.05 13.60 5.79
C ILE A 51 -2.73 12.11 6.00
N ASP A 52 -3.77 11.30 6.22
CA ASP A 52 -3.73 9.86 6.43
C ASP A 52 -4.02 9.07 5.14
N GLU A 53 -4.28 9.75 4.03
CA GLU A 53 -4.58 9.15 2.74
C GLU A 53 -3.36 9.06 1.84
N PHE A 54 -3.30 7.98 1.05
CA PHE A 54 -2.32 7.82 -0.01
C PHE A 54 -2.93 7.08 -1.20
N ILE A 55 -2.40 7.34 -2.40
CA ILE A 55 -2.79 6.64 -3.62
C ILE A 55 -2.04 5.31 -3.63
N PHE A 56 -2.73 4.19 -3.53
CA PHE A 56 -2.10 2.88 -3.45
C PHE A 56 -1.80 2.33 -4.86
N LYS A 57 -0.56 1.84 -5.06
CA LYS A 57 -0.10 1.20 -6.30
C LYS A 57 -0.61 -0.25 -6.39
N ASP A 58 -1.89 -0.45 -6.70
CA ASP A 58 -2.52 -1.77 -6.87
C ASP A 58 -2.25 -2.43 -8.24
N TYR A 59 -1.07 -2.19 -8.83
CA TYR A 59 -0.68 -2.92 -10.04
C TYR A 59 -0.70 -4.43 -9.80
N SER A 60 -0.82 -5.23 -10.86
CA SER A 60 -1.04 -6.69 -10.76
C SER A 60 -0.02 -7.45 -9.91
N GLU A 61 1.21 -6.94 -9.79
CA GLU A 61 2.26 -7.51 -8.94
C GLU A 61 2.01 -7.30 -7.43
N ASN A 62 1.19 -6.31 -7.08
CA ASN A 62 0.89 -5.88 -5.72
C ASN A 62 -0.53 -6.24 -5.26
N ILE A 63 -1.33 -6.97 -6.04
CA ILE A 63 -2.70 -7.36 -5.65
C ILE A 63 -2.70 -8.13 -4.33
N THR A 64 -1.82 -9.14 -4.21
CA THR A 64 -1.67 -9.92 -2.99
C THR A 64 -1.23 -9.05 -1.80
N LEU A 65 -0.40 -8.04 -2.07
CA LEU A 65 0.03 -7.10 -1.04
C LEU A 65 -1.17 -6.27 -0.56
N ALA A 66 -1.97 -5.71 -1.48
CA ALA A 66 -3.16 -4.93 -1.13
C ALA A 66 -4.11 -5.73 -0.22
N GLU A 67 -4.43 -6.97 -0.59
CA GLU A 67 -5.27 -7.87 0.19
C GLU A 67 -4.69 -8.10 1.59
N MET A 68 -3.39 -8.40 1.69
CA MET A 68 -2.72 -8.57 2.99
C MET A 68 -2.79 -7.32 3.88
N LEU A 69 -2.73 -6.12 3.29
CA LEU A 69 -2.80 -4.87 4.04
C LEU A 69 -4.20 -4.52 4.52
N TYR A 70 -5.22 -4.85 3.74
CA TYR A 70 -6.60 -4.77 4.19
C TYR A 70 -6.88 -5.80 5.30
N ASP A 71 -6.45 -7.06 5.12
CA ASP A 71 -6.67 -8.14 6.07
C ASP A 71 -5.97 -7.90 7.43
N SER A 72 -4.82 -7.24 7.40
CA SER A 72 -4.07 -6.86 8.62
C SER A 72 -4.62 -5.61 9.31
N ASN A 73 -5.67 -4.98 8.76
CA ASN A 73 -6.21 -3.69 9.21
C ASN A 73 -5.14 -2.58 9.28
N LEU A 74 -4.11 -2.63 8.45
CA LEU A 74 -3.09 -1.57 8.38
C LEU A 74 -3.56 -0.40 7.50
N ILE A 75 -4.39 -0.73 6.50
CA ILE A 75 -5.04 0.26 5.64
C ILE A 75 -6.52 -0.06 5.50
N LYS A 76 -7.31 0.95 5.17
CA LYS A 76 -8.72 0.84 4.80
C LYS A 76 -8.99 1.59 3.50
N SER A 77 -10.03 1.16 2.79
CA SER A 77 -10.52 1.89 1.62
C SER A 77 -11.09 3.25 2.05
N SER A 78 -10.74 4.31 1.32
CA SER A 78 -11.44 5.61 1.42
C SER A 78 -12.70 5.67 0.55
N ASN A 79 -12.99 4.61 -0.21
CA ASN A 79 -14.00 4.56 -1.28
C ASN A 79 -13.79 5.60 -2.40
N ARG A 80 -12.57 6.10 -2.53
CA ARG A 80 -12.16 7.04 -3.59
C ARG A 80 -11.13 6.39 -4.48
N PHE A 81 -11.11 6.83 -5.74
CA PHE A 81 -10.19 6.37 -6.76
C PHE A 81 -9.66 7.55 -7.55
N VAL A 82 -8.46 7.42 -8.08
CA VAL A 82 -7.86 8.38 -9.01
C VAL A 82 -7.34 7.63 -10.23
N LEU A 83 -7.50 8.23 -11.41
CA LEU A 83 -6.90 7.72 -12.62
C LEU A 83 -5.45 8.22 -12.76
N ILE A 84 -4.48 7.32 -12.63
CA ILE A 84 -3.07 7.62 -12.88
C ILE A 84 -2.70 7.03 -14.25
N GLY A 85 -2.54 7.90 -15.24
CA GLY A 85 -2.38 7.49 -16.63
C GLY A 85 -3.63 6.78 -17.15
N LYS A 86 -3.57 5.46 -17.31
CA LYS A 86 -4.71 4.60 -17.73
C LYS A 86 -5.17 3.65 -16.62
N HIS A 87 -4.56 3.71 -15.44
CA HIS A 87 -4.82 2.78 -14.35
C HIS A 87 -5.65 3.48 -13.26
N LEU A 88 -6.72 2.82 -12.82
CA LEU A 88 -7.58 3.33 -11.76
C LEU A 88 -7.01 2.88 -10.41
N CYS A 89 -6.36 3.78 -9.69
CA CYS A 89 -5.72 3.50 -8.42
C CYS A 89 -6.68 3.81 -7.25
N PRO A 90 -6.80 2.93 -6.25
CA PRO A 90 -7.55 3.23 -5.03
C PRO A 90 -6.80 4.24 -4.16
N ILE A 91 -7.56 5.10 -3.50
CA ILE A 91 -7.05 5.92 -2.40
C ILE A 91 -7.34 5.17 -1.11
N CYS A 92 -6.28 4.89 -0.35
CA CYS A 92 -6.35 4.17 0.92
C CYS A 92 -6.03 5.12 2.07
N GLN A 93 -6.53 4.78 3.25
CA GLN A 93 -6.24 5.47 4.52
C GLN A 93 -5.45 4.54 5.42
N ILE A 94 -4.46 5.07 6.14
CA ILE A 94 -3.81 4.34 7.23
C ILE A 94 -4.81 4.18 8.37
N VAL A 95 -4.81 3.00 9.01
CA VAL A 95 -5.54 2.77 10.26
C VAL A 95 -4.52 2.81 11.39
N THR A 96 -4.53 3.89 12.16
CA THR A 96 -3.78 4.05 13.43
C THR A 96 -4.59 3.66 14.63
#